data_AF-N1S3V6-F1
#
_entry.id   AF-N1S3V6-F1
#
_cell.length_a   1.000
_cell.length_b   1.000
_cell.length_c   1.000
_cell.angle_alpha   90.00
_cell.angle_beta   90.00
_cell.angle_gamma   90.00
#
_symmetry.space_group_name_H-M   'P 1'
#
loop_
_entity.id
_entity.type
_entity.pdbx_description
1 polymer ?
#
loop_
_entity_poly.entity_id
_entity_poly.type
_entity_poly.pdbx_seq_one_letter_code
_entity_poly.pdbx_strand_id
1 'polypeptide(L)'
;MNFALADVSDTTNEPIMSSAVNRGITDLHMTASSKLFIRTKKFWSDQPADFPRVILSDTDLPQAYTLDYGHPDYGMVLLTYAWEDLSQTILAIQDPHKLLSILKEQIARIMRDSSYPNYADFLDPVTDDDVYLVHWPLDQYSYGAFSLGLPGQDKLISSMFYDYQKLNDTSSSRVLINSDCTSFLGGWVDGGLQPAHNSMAAIFERFGSLNPVAANFAPSALLGASPYQY
;
A
#
# COMPACT_ATOMS: atom_id res chain seq x y z
N MET A 1 2.51 -37.05 -16.42
CA MET A 1 3.60 -36.06 -16.43
C MET A 1 4.40 -36.25 -15.15
N ASN A 2 5.62 -36.76 -15.25
CA ASN A 2 6.55 -36.72 -14.14
C ASN A 2 7.16 -35.32 -14.14
N PHE A 3 6.73 -34.47 -13.22
CA PHE A 3 7.50 -33.27 -12.90
C PHE A 3 8.70 -33.76 -12.10
N ALA A 4 9.83 -33.95 -12.77
CA ALA A 4 11.10 -34.07 -12.05
C ALA A 4 11.25 -32.76 -11.26
N LEU A 5 11.11 -32.84 -9.94
CA LEU A 5 11.57 -31.78 -9.06
C LEU A 5 13.08 -31.73 -9.31
N ALA A 6 13.52 -30.68 -10.02
CA ALA A 6 14.94 -30.39 -10.09
C ALA A 6 15.43 -30.22 -8.66
N ASP A 7 16.58 -30.80 -8.33
CA ASP A 7 17.22 -30.58 -7.04
C ASP A 7 17.21 -29.07 -6.78
N VAL A 8 16.66 -28.68 -5.62
CA VAL A 8 16.71 -27.29 -5.17
C VAL A 8 18.18 -26.95 -5.16
N SER A 9 18.56 -26.07 -6.08
CA SER A 9 19.94 -25.66 -6.35
C SER A 9 20.77 -25.70 -5.08
N ASP A 10 21.83 -26.52 -5.06
CA ASP A 10 22.98 -26.24 -4.21
C ASP A 10 23.21 -24.73 -4.31
N THR A 11 23.37 -24.03 -3.18
CA THR A 11 23.65 -22.59 -3.20
C THR A 11 24.99 -22.43 -3.92
N THR A 12 24.93 -22.26 -5.23
CA THR A 12 26.00 -21.68 -6.02
C THR A 12 26.28 -20.38 -5.30
N ASN A 13 27.52 -20.09 -4.89
CA ASN A 13 27.86 -18.83 -4.22
C ASN A 13 27.55 -17.56 -5.07
N GLU A 14 26.87 -17.74 -6.21
CA GLU A 14 26.28 -16.73 -7.06
C GLU A 14 25.09 -16.02 -6.40
N PRO A 15 24.97 -14.69 -6.57
CA PRO A 15 23.85 -13.93 -6.03
C PRO A 15 22.49 -14.37 -6.61
N ILE A 16 21.47 -14.50 -5.74
CA ILE A 16 20.09 -14.77 -6.15
C ILE A 16 19.51 -13.62 -6.98
N MET A 17 19.90 -12.39 -6.68
CA MET A 17 19.45 -11.19 -7.38
C MET A 17 20.66 -10.39 -7.87
N SER A 18 20.50 -9.67 -8.99
CA SER A 18 21.53 -8.76 -9.46
C SER A 18 21.81 -7.66 -8.43
N SER A 19 22.98 -7.03 -8.48
CA SER A 19 23.30 -5.91 -7.59
C SER A 19 22.31 -4.75 -7.71
N ALA A 20 21.76 -4.51 -8.91
CA ALA A 20 20.76 -3.48 -9.14
C ALA A 20 19.42 -3.79 -8.46
N VAL A 21 18.96 -5.05 -8.54
CA VAL A 21 17.73 -5.51 -7.89
C VAL A 21 17.89 -5.52 -6.37
N ASN A 22 19.01 -6.04 -5.85
CA ASN A 22 19.31 -5.99 -4.41
C ASN A 22 19.29 -4.56 -3.88
N ARG A 23 19.89 -3.62 -4.62
CA ARG A 23 19.85 -2.20 -4.24
C ARG A 23 18.44 -1.63 -4.25
N GLY A 24 17.60 -2.04 -5.20
CA GLY A 24 16.19 -1.65 -5.20
C GLY A 24 15.44 -2.16 -3.97
N ILE A 25 15.69 -3.41 -3.58
CA ILE A 25 15.06 -4.02 -2.39
C ILE A 25 15.50 -3.29 -1.11
N THR A 26 16.77 -2.90 -1.00
CA THR A 26 17.31 -2.31 0.24
C THR A 26 17.09 -0.80 0.35
N ASP A 27 17.15 -0.07 -0.77
CA ASP A 27 17.26 1.39 -0.75
C ASP A 27 15.95 2.09 -1.15
N LEU A 28 14.96 1.39 -1.72
CA LEU A 28 13.71 2.02 -2.15
C LEU A 28 12.93 2.56 -0.95
N HIS A 29 12.49 3.81 -1.05
CA HIS A 29 11.73 4.46 0.02
C HIS A 29 10.36 3.81 0.22
N MET A 30 10.07 3.50 1.48
CA MET A 30 8.79 2.97 1.94
C MET A 30 8.06 4.05 2.74
N THR A 31 6.89 4.45 2.25
CA THR A 31 6.06 5.49 2.87
C THR A 31 5.52 5.03 4.21
N ALA A 32 5.56 5.91 5.21
CA ALA A 32 4.85 5.69 6.45
C ALA A 32 3.37 6.03 6.29
N SER A 33 2.47 5.19 6.82
CA SER A 33 1.06 5.56 6.94
C SER A 33 0.42 5.01 8.20
N SER A 34 -0.48 5.81 8.78
CA SER A 34 -1.27 5.49 9.95
C SER A 34 -2.74 5.79 9.70
N LYS A 35 -3.62 4.90 10.16
CA LYS A 35 -5.07 5.08 10.09
C LYS A 35 -5.73 4.71 11.41
N LEU A 36 -6.66 5.55 11.86
CA LEU A 36 -7.57 5.21 12.95
C LEU A 36 -8.99 5.15 12.41
N PHE A 37 -9.64 4.00 12.58
CA PHE A 37 -11.04 3.80 12.28
C PHE A 37 -11.84 3.69 13.58
N ILE A 38 -13.05 4.24 13.56
CA ILE A 38 -14.06 3.99 14.59
C ILE A 38 -15.38 3.55 13.96
N ARG A 39 -16.11 2.65 14.60
CA ARG A 39 -17.52 2.37 14.25
C ARG A 39 -18.42 3.19 15.16
N THR A 40 -19.21 4.09 14.59
CA THR A 40 -20.09 5.01 15.33
C THR A 40 -21.55 4.76 14.96
N LYS A 41 -22.50 5.27 15.76
CA LYS A 41 -23.88 5.47 15.27
C LYS A 41 -23.85 6.27 13.97
N LYS A 42 -24.83 6.04 13.10
CA LYS A 42 -24.92 6.73 11.80
C LYS A 42 -25.42 8.17 11.93
N PHE A 43 -24.64 9.01 12.62
CA PHE A 43 -25.02 10.37 13.04
C PHE A 43 -25.25 11.36 11.90
N TRP A 44 -24.82 11.03 10.69
CA TRP A 44 -25.01 11.84 9.49
C TRP A 44 -26.34 11.62 8.76
N SER A 45 -27.15 10.63 9.16
CA SER A 45 -28.37 10.26 8.41
C SER A 45 -29.46 11.32 8.43
N ASP A 46 -29.61 11.99 9.57
CA ASP A 46 -30.67 12.99 9.81
C ASP A 46 -30.12 14.43 9.77
N GLN A 47 -28.93 14.61 9.21
CA GLN A 47 -28.26 15.90 9.12
C GLN A 47 -28.59 16.61 7.81
N PRO A 48 -28.52 17.95 7.77
CA PRO A 48 -28.72 18.69 6.52
C PRO A 48 -27.63 18.36 5.49
N ALA A 49 -27.89 18.70 4.22
CA ALA A 49 -27.03 18.36 3.09
C ALA A 49 -25.59 18.93 3.18
N ASP A 50 -25.39 20.01 3.93
CA ASP A 50 -24.11 20.67 4.17
C ASP A 50 -23.34 20.12 5.38
N PHE A 51 -23.88 19.09 6.07
CA PHE A 51 -23.17 18.41 7.15
C PHE A 51 -21.89 17.73 6.61
N PRO A 52 -20.71 18.03 7.17
CA PRO A 52 -19.45 17.51 6.64
C PRO A 52 -19.39 15.99 6.68
N ARG A 53 -19.18 15.38 5.52
CA ARG A 53 -18.87 13.94 5.40
C ARG A 53 -17.38 13.67 5.28
N VAL A 54 -16.63 14.70 4.89
CA VAL A 54 -15.18 14.73 4.73
C VAL A 54 -14.66 16.01 5.39
N ILE A 55 -13.60 15.88 6.18
CA ILE A 55 -12.88 17.01 6.78
C ILE A 55 -11.44 16.94 6.27
N LEU A 56 -10.95 18.02 5.69
CA LEU A 56 -9.56 18.20 5.30
C LEU A 56 -8.99 19.35 6.13
N SER A 57 -7.83 19.15 6.74
CA SER A 57 -7.17 20.19 7.53
C SER A 57 -5.66 20.16 7.38
N ASP A 58 -5.04 21.28 7.72
CA ASP A 58 -3.59 21.49 7.81
C ASP A 58 -3.06 21.26 9.23
N THR A 59 -3.88 20.70 10.13
CA THR A 59 -3.50 20.35 11.51
C THR A 59 -2.98 18.91 11.60
N ASP A 60 -2.70 18.44 12.82
CA ASP A 60 -2.33 17.04 13.10
C ASP A 60 -3.44 16.01 12.81
N LEU A 61 -4.60 16.46 12.30
CA LEU A 61 -5.65 15.64 11.73
C LEU A 61 -5.83 16.00 10.24
N PRO A 62 -5.19 15.29 9.31
CA PRO A 62 -5.11 15.75 7.94
C PRO A 62 -6.43 15.54 7.19
N GLN A 63 -7.06 14.38 7.41
CA GLN A 63 -8.21 13.91 6.66
C GLN A 63 -9.08 13.02 7.56
N ALA A 64 -10.39 13.29 7.60
CA ALA A 64 -11.37 12.40 8.19
C ALA A 64 -12.53 12.13 7.21
N TYR A 65 -13.04 10.90 7.21
CA TYR A 65 -14.10 10.45 6.32
C TYR A 65 -15.16 9.68 7.08
N THR A 66 -16.42 9.95 6.78
CA THR A 66 -17.55 9.10 7.16
C THR A 66 -17.86 8.13 6.03
N LEU A 67 -17.89 6.85 6.34
CA LEU A 67 -18.02 5.74 5.40
C LEU A 67 -19.32 4.99 5.69
N ASP A 68 -20.26 5.04 4.75
CA ASP A 68 -21.55 4.36 4.85
C ASP A 68 -21.55 3.06 4.04
N TYR A 69 -21.47 1.94 4.74
CA TYR A 69 -21.53 0.60 4.14
C TYR A 69 -22.96 0.03 4.09
N GLY A 70 -23.99 0.86 4.32
CA GLY A 70 -25.39 0.48 4.17
C GLY A 70 -26.03 -0.17 5.41
N HIS A 71 -25.29 -0.39 6.50
CA HIS A 71 -25.88 -0.86 7.76
C HIS A 71 -26.87 0.18 8.32
N PRO A 72 -28.06 -0.19 8.84
CA PRO A 72 -29.05 0.79 9.29
C PRO A 72 -28.57 1.67 10.46
N ASP A 73 -27.95 1.09 11.48
CA ASP A 73 -27.73 1.79 12.76
C ASP A 73 -26.35 2.45 12.93
N TYR A 74 -25.35 1.97 12.19
CA TYR A 74 -23.95 2.39 12.35
C TYR A 74 -23.26 2.59 11.01
N GLY A 75 -22.15 3.31 11.05
CA GLY A 75 -21.21 3.42 9.95
C GLY A 75 -19.78 3.48 10.49
N MET A 76 -18.83 3.66 9.58
CA MET A 76 -17.42 3.78 9.95
C MET A 76 -16.97 5.22 9.79
N VAL A 77 -16.06 5.66 10.65
CA VAL A 77 -15.32 6.92 10.45
C VAL A 77 -13.84 6.57 10.36
N LEU A 78 -13.21 6.92 9.24
CA LEU A 78 -11.76 7.00 9.15
C LEU A 78 -11.37 8.36 9.73
N LEU A 79 -10.95 8.40 11.00
CA LEU A 79 -10.78 9.65 11.74
C LEU A 79 -9.42 10.32 11.46
N THR A 80 -8.42 9.53 11.10
CA THR A 80 -7.18 10.06 10.54
C THR A 80 -6.67 9.15 9.44
N TYR A 81 -6.21 9.73 8.35
CA TYR A 81 -5.41 9.06 7.33
C TYR A 81 -4.16 9.87 7.08
N ALA A 82 -3.09 9.53 7.81
CA ALA A 82 -1.82 10.26 7.80
C ALA A 82 -0.75 9.51 7.00
N TRP A 83 0.05 10.26 6.24
CA TRP A 83 1.22 9.78 5.50
C TRP A 83 2.50 10.46 6.02
N GLU A 84 3.63 9.82 5.76
CA GLU A 84 4.99 10.34 6.01
C GLU A 84 5.15 10.98 7.39
N ASP A 85 5.64 12.21 7.47
CA ASP A 85 5.99 12.91 8.72
C ASP A 85 4.87 12.92 9.75
N LEU A 86 3.62 13.10 9.30
CA LEU A 86 2.48 13.09 10.22
C LEU A 86 2.21 11.68 10.73
N SER A 87 2.31 10.67 9.87
CA SER A 87 2.26 9.28 10.33
C SER A 87 3.36 9.00 11.34
N GLN A 88 4.59 9.43 11.08
CA GLN A 88 5.75 9.25 11.96
C GLN A 88 5.54 9.89 13.34
N THR A 89 4.89 11.05 13.39
CA THR A 89 4.52 11.70 14.66
C THR A 89 3.48 10.89 15.42
N ILE A 90 2.46 10.38 14.72
CA ILE A 90 1.38 9.58 15.33
C ILE A 90 1.91 8.21 15.83
N LEU A 91 2.98 7.65 15.25
CA LEU A 91 3.58 6.38 15.69
C LEU A 91 3.94 6.33 17.18
N ALA A 92 4.18 7.49 17.81
CA ALA A 92 4.44 7.58 19.24
C ALA A 92 3.24 7.18 20.12
N ILE A 93 2.04 7.09 19.55
CA ILE A 93 0.79 6.79 20.24
C ILE A 93 0.23 5.47 19.70
N GLN A 94 0.57 4.36 20.36
CA GLN A 94 0.12 3.02 19.97
C GLN A 94 -1.21 2.61 20.63
N ASP A 95 -1.65 3.33 21.66
CA ASP A 95 -2.95 3.11 22.29
C ASP A 95 -4.05 3.76 21.42
N PRO A 96 -4.95 2.97 20.81
CA PRO A 96 -6.01 3.47 19.94
C PRO A 96 -6.97 4.44 20.63
N HIS A 97 -7.29 4.24 21.90
CA HIS A 97 -8.23 5.11 22.63
C HIS A 97 -7.58 6.44 22.99
N LYS A 98 -6.30 6.43 23.35
CA LYS A 98 -5.53 7.66 23.56
C LYS A 98 -5.46 8.48 22.28
N LEU A 99 -5.18 7.86 21.14
CA LEU A 99 -5.17 8.55 19.86
C LEU A 99 -6.55 9.09 19.48
N LEU A 100 -7.62 8.30 19.69
CA LEU A 100 -9.00 8.75 19.49
C LEU A 100 -9.31 10.02 20.28
N SER A 101 -8.97 10.07 21.57
CA SER A 101 -9.19 11.26 22.41
C SER A 101 -8.50 12.50 21.84
N ILE A 102 -7.23 12.38 21.45
CA ILE A 102 -6.45 13.47 20.86
C ILE A 102 -7.09 13.95 19.55
N LEU A 103 -7.49 13.03 18.68
CA LEU A 103 -8.11 13.37 17.39
C LEU A 103 -9.49 14.01 17.57
N LYS A 104 -10.29 13.59 18.57
CA LYS A 104 -11.56 14.25 18.92
C LYS A 104 -11.34 15.70 19.35
N GLU A 105 -10.30 15.97 20.15
CA GLU A 105 -9.94 17.34 20.52
C GLU A 105 -9.54 18.18 19.29
N GLN A 106 -8.80 17.61 18.33
CA GLN A 106 -8.47 18.31 17.09
C GLN A 106 -9.72 18.60 16.24
N ILE A 107 -10.63 17.63 16.08
CA ILE A 107 -11.91 17.87 15.40
C ILE A 107 -12.70 18.97 16.09
N ALA A 108 -12.80 18.96 17.42
CA ALA A 108 -13.50 20.00 18.17
C ALA A 108 -12.88 21.39 17.95
N ARG A 109 -11.55 21.49 17.80
CA ARG A 109 -10.86 22.75 17.47
C ARG A 109 -11.15 23.19 16.03
N ILE A 110 -11.06 22.28 15.06
CA ILE A 110 -11.33 22.56 13.63
C ILE A 110 -12.78 23.04 13.45
N MET A 111 -13.72 22.38 14.13
CA MET A 111 -15.16 22.58 13.92
C MET A 111 -15.74 23.73 14.74
N ARG A 112 -14.99 24.28 15.71
CA ARG A 112 -15.47 25.27 16.69
C ARG A 112 -16.22 26.45 16.10
N ASP A 113 -15.68 27.04 15.04
CA ASP A 113 -16.22 28.25 14.42
C ASP A 113 -17.05 27.94 13.15
N SER A 114 -17.42 26.67 12.96
CA SER A 114 -18.28 26.20 11.87
C SER A 114 -19.76 26.17 12.26
N SER A 115 -20.63 25.81 11.32
CA SER A 115 -22.05 25.54 11.59
C SER A 115 -22.29 24.28 12.43
N TYR A 116 -21.26 23.45 12.67
CA TYR A 116 -21.35 22.16 13.36
C TYR A 116 -20.32 22.04 14.50
N PRO A 117 -20.31 22.95 15.50
CA PRO A 117 -19.29 22.98 16.56
C PRO A 117 -19.28 21.72 17.45
N ASN A 118 -20.38 20.98 17.48
CA ASN A 118 -20.54 19.74 18.25
C ASN A 118 -20.20 18.47 17.45
N TYR A 119 -19.58 18.57 16.27
CA TYR A 119 -19.27 17.40 15.43
C TYR A 119 -18.48 16.32 16.18
N ALA A 120 -17.51 16.72 17.02
CA ALA A 120 -16.67 15.80 17.79
C ALA A 120 -17.46 14.92 18.77
N ASP A 121 -18.63 15.36 19.23
CA ASP A 121 -19.48 14.63 20.17
C ASP A 121 -20.08 13.37 19.52
N PHE A 122 -20.20 13.35 18.19
CA PHE A 122 -20.69 12.19 17.45
C PHE A 122 -19.63 11.10 17.23
N LEU A 123 -18.35 11.41 17.48
CA LEU A 123 -17.23 10.49 17.31
C LEU A 123 -17.10 9.56 18.54
N ASP A 124 -18.21 8.92 18.90
CA ASP A 124 -18.27 7.96 19.99
C ASP A 124 -18.39 6.54 19.41
N PRO A 125 -17.45 5.63 19.72
CA PRO A 125 -17.55 4.24 19.32
C PRO A 125 -18.84 3.60 19.85
N VAL A 126 -19.44 2.68 19.09
CA VAL A 126 -20.65 1.97 19.56
C VAL A 126 -20.35 1.10 20.78
N THR A 127 -19.16 0.51 20.83
CA THR A 127 -18.59 -0.24 21.96
C THR A 127 -17.10 0.09 22.11
N ASP A 128 -16.49 -0.25 23.24
CA ASP A 128 -15.06 0.02 23.45
C ASP A 128 -14.17 -0.70 22.40
N ASP A 129 -14.58 -1.85 21.87
CA ASP A 129 -13.82 -2.59 20.85
C ASP A 129 -13.93 -2.00 19.43
N ASP A 130 -14.72 -0.94 19.25
CA ASP A 130 -15.00 -0.33 17.94
C ASP A 130 -13.98 0.73 17.52
N VAL A 131 -12.73 0.58 17.96
CA VAL A 131 -11.61 1.46 17.63
C VAL A 131 -10.47 0.61 17.05
N TYR A 132 -10.11 0.86 15.79
CA TYR A 132 -9.06 0.12 15.10
C TYR A 132 -7.96 1.04 14.59
N LEU A 133 -6.75 0.84 15.10
CA LEU A 133 -5.55 1.58 14.74
C LEU A 133 -4.59 0.70 13.95
N VAL A 134 -4.11 1.20 12.83
CA VAL A 134 -3.02 0.58 12.07
C VAL A 134 -1.88 1.58 11.87
N HIS A 135 -0.68 1.10 12.16
CA HIS A 135 0.59 1.75 11.87
C HIS A 135 1.40 0.83 10.96
N TRP A 136 1.37 1.08 9.65
CA TRP A 136 2.11 0.26 8.69
C TRP A 136 3.62 0.16 8.97
N PRO A 137 4.31 1.21 9.45
CA PRO A 137 5.72 1.12 9.82
C PRO A 137 6.03 0.15 10.98
N LEU A 138 5.05 -0.15 11.84
CA LEU A 138 5.22 -1.07 12.97
C LEU A 138 4.84 -2.51 12.64
N ASP A 139 4.23 -2.75 11.46
CA ASP A 139 3.94 -4.11 11.01
C ASP A 139 5.23 -4.79 10.54
N GLN A 140 5.64 -5.82 11.28
CA GLN A 140 6.83 -6.63 10.99
C GLN A 140 6.77 -7.38 9.66
N TYR A 141 5.61 -7.42 8.99
CA TYR A 141 5.46 -8.05 7.68
C TYR A 141 5.44 -7.04 6.53
N SER A 142 5.26 -5.74 6.82
CA SER A 142 5.12 -4.70 5.81
C SER A 142 6.25 -3.66 5.86
N TYR A 143 6.77 -3.32 7.05
CA TYR A 143 7.84 -2.33 7.28
C TYR A 143 7.59 -0.96 6.62
N GLY A 144 6.33 -0.61 6.39
CA GLY A 144 5.92 0.53 5.58
C GLY A 144 4.57 0.27 4.91
N ALA A 145 3.91 1.32 4.43
CA ALA A 145 2.59 1.20 3.82
C ALA A 145 2.67 0.76 2.36
N PHE A 146 3.59 1.37 1.61
CA PHE A 146 3.84 1.12 0.19
C PHE A 146 5.12 1.84 -0.25
N SER A 147 5.68 1.47 -1.40
CA SER A 147 6.82 2.20 -1.95
C SER A 147 6.40 3.53 -2.58
N LEU A 148 7.21 4.57 -2.39
CA LEU A 148 7.07 5.84 -3.11
C LEU A 148 8.46 6.34 -3.48
N GLY A 149 8.87 6.15 -4.73
CA GLY A 149 10.24 6.45 -5.17
C GLY A 149 10.63 7.91 -4.92
N LEU A 150 11.77 8.12 -4.25
CA LEU A 150 12.39 9.43 -4.13
C LEU A 150 13.01 9.87 -5.46
N PRO A 151 13.33 11.18 -5.64
CA PRO A 151 14.05 11.65 -6.82
C PRO A 151 15.31 10.81 -7.10
N GLY A 152 15.38 10.25 -8.31
CA GLY A 152 16.48 9.39 -8.75
C GLY A 152 16.33 7.89 -8.48
N GLN A 153 15.28 7.47 -7.77
CA GLN A 153 15.00 6.05 -7.49
C GLN A 153 14.23 5.32 -8.59
N ASP A 154 13.77 6.00 -9.65
CA ASP A 154 13.09 5.37 -10.80
C ASP A 154 13.90 4.21 -11.40
N LYS A 155 15.23 4.32 -11.40
CA LYS A 155 16.13 3.25 -11.89
C LYS A 155 16.10 2.01 -10.99
N LEU A 156 15.91 2.19 -9.68
CA LEU A 156 15.76 1.08 -8.73
C LEU A 156 14.43 0.35 -8.98
N ILE A 157 13.34 1.10 -9.10
CA ILE A 157 12.01 0.57 -9.44
C ILE A 157 12.06 -0.18 -10.78
N SER A 158 12.65 0.45 -11.81
CA SER A 158 12.80 -0.17 -13.13
C SER A 158 13.60 -1.48 -13.06
N SER A 159 14.67 -1.54 -12.27
CA SER A 159 15.47 -2.76 -12.14
C SER A 159 14.66 -3.91 -11.52
N MET A 160 13.81 -3.61 -10.54
CA MET A 160 12.94 -4.61 -9.91
C MET A 160 11.76 -5.01 -10.80
N PHE A 161 11.11 -4.04 -11.46
CA PHE A 161 9.94 -4.28 -12.31
C PHE A 161 10.23 -5.22 -13.49
N TYR A 162 11.45 -5.12 -14.05
CA TYR A 162 11.88 -5.95 -15.18
C TYR A 162 12.68 -7.20 -14.77
N ASP A 163 12.84 -7.50 -13.47
CA ASP A 163 13.62 -8.65 -12.97
C ASP A 163 13.13 -9.98 -13.57
N TYR A 164 11.84 -10.10 -13.90
CA TYR A 164 11.27 -11.28 -14.57
C TYR A 164 11.97 -11.67 -15.89
N GLN A 165 12.57 -10.71 -16.60
CA GLN A 165 13.23 -10.95 -17.88
C GLN A 165 14.48 -11.81 -17.74
N LYS A 166 15.07 -11.88 -16.53
CA LYS A 166 16.23 -12.74 -16.26
C LYS A 166 15.94 -14.23 -16.44
N LEU A 167 14.67 -14.63 -16.41
CA LEU A 167 14.29 -16.03 -16.59
C LEU A 167 14.59 -16.55 -18.01
N ASN A 168 14.83 -15.65 -18.96
CA ASN A 168 15.34 -15.98 -20.30
C ASN A 168 16.82 -16.40 -20.29
N ASP A 169 17.59 -16.00 -19.27
CA ASP A 169 18.98 -16.39 -19.08
C ASP A 169 19.08 -17.62 -18.16
N THR A 170 19.69 -18.69 -18.67
CA THR A 170 19.82 -19.96 -17.94
C THR A 170 20.83 -19.94 -16.81
N SER A 171 21.74 -18.97 -16.82
CA SER A 171 22.78 -18.80 -15.80
C SER A 171 22.29 -17.98 -14.60
N SER A 172 21.17 -17.28 -14.75
CA SER A 172 20.57 -16.45 -13.71
C SER A 172 19.71 -17.29 -12.75
N SER A 173 19.60 -16.78 -11.51
CA SER A 173 18.68 -17.33 -10.50
C SER A 173 17.23 -17.34 -11.01
N ARG A 174 16.48 -18.37 -10.60
CA ARG A 174 15.06 -18.56 -10.94
C ARG A 174 14.10 -17.96 -9.92
N VAL A 175 14.62 -17.28 -8.89
CA VAL A 175 13.79 -16.57 -7.90
C VAL A 175 13.35 -15.25 -8.48
N LEU A 176 12.04 -15.01 -8.55
CA LEU A 176 11.45 -13.77 -9.07
C LEU A 176 10.86 -12.94 -7.92
N ILE A 177 10.85 -11.62 -8.08
CA ILE A 177 10.13 -10.70 -7.20
C ILE A 177 8.92 -10.10 -7.91
N ASN A 178 7.83 -9.93 -7.18
CA ASN A 178 6.68 -9.13 -7.59
C ASN A 178 5.97 -8.60 -6.36
N SER A 179 5.53 -7.36 -6.44
CA SER A 179 4.77 -6.63 -5.42
C SER A 179 4.36 -5.29 -6.05
N ASP A 180 3.39 -4.62 -5.46
CA ASP A 180 3.14 -3.20 -5.76
C ASP A 180 4.39 -2.35 -5.49
N CYS A 181 5.18 -2.71 -4.48
CA CYS A 181 6.43 -2.04 -4.11
C CYS A 181 7.57 -2.26 -5.10
N THR A 182 7.46 -3.24 -6.01
CA THR A 182 8.44 -3.48 -7.08
C THR A 182 7.97 -2.93 -8.42
N SER A 183 7.01 -2.00 -8.40
CA SER A 183 6.34 -1.48 -9.60
C SER A 183 6.39 0.04 -9.68
N PHE A 184 6.08 0.58 -10.85
CA PHE A 184 5.90 2.02 -11.06
C PHE A 184 4.62 2.58 -10.42
N LEU A 185 3.80 1.72 -9.80
CA LEU A 185 2.51 2.08 -9.20
C LEU A 185 2.46 1.65 -7.73
N GLY A 186 3.54 1.89 -6.98
CA GLY A 186 3.57 1.66 -5.54
C GLY A 186 2.37 2.31 -4.82
N GLY A 187 1.73 1.57 -3.92
CA GLY A 187 0.53 2.03 -3.21
C GLY A 187 -0.78 1.82 -3.97
N TRP A 188 -0.73 1.22 -5.16
CA TRP A 188 -1.89 0.85 -5.96
C TRP A 188 -1.93 -0.65 -6.22
N VAL A 189 -3.13 -1.24 -6.13
CA VAL A 189 -3.33 -2.67 -6.35
C VAL A 189 -2.89 -3.11 -7.76
N ASP A 190 -3.11 -2.27 -8.77
CA ASP A 190 -2.64 -2.48 -10.14
C ASP A 190 -1.12 -2.65 -10.21
N GLY A 191 -0.37 -1.97 -9.32
CA GLY A 191 1.06 -2.12 -9.17
C GLY A 191 1.48 -3.50 -8.72
N GLY A 192 0.65 -4.22 -7.96
CA GLY A 192 0.91 -5.62 -7.60
C GLY A 192 0.50 -6.60 -8.72
N LEU A 193 -0.59 -6.30 -9.42
CA LEU A 193 -1.11 -7.16 -10.49
C LEU A 193 -0.19 -7.19 -11.73
N GLN A 194 0.40 -6.06 -12.11
CA GLN A 194 1.24 -5.98 -13.30
C GLN A 194 2.52 -6.85 -13.19
N PRO A 195 3.38 -6.72 -12.15
CA PRO A 195 4.56 -7.57 -11.99
C PRO A 195 4.21 -9.04 -11.76
N ALA A 196 3.06 -9.34 -11.15
CA ALA A 196 2.56 -10.70 -11.02
C ALA A 196 2.27 -11.32 -12.40
N HIS A 197 1.58 -10.59 -13.29
CA HIS A 197 1.40 -11.01 -14.69
C HIS A 197 2.71 -11.15 -15.45
N ASN A 198 3.66 -10.21 -15.27
CA ASN A 198 4.98 -10.28 -15.88
C ASN A 198 5.72 -11.57 -15.49
N SER A 199 5.75 -11.86 -14.18
CA SER A 199 6.40 -13.05 -13.64
C SER A 199 5.72 -14.34 -14.13
N MET A 200 4.38 -14.36 -14.14
CA MET A 200 3.60 -15.51 -14.62
C MET A 200 3.87 -15.78 -16.10
N ALA A 201 3.86 -14.75 -16.95
CA ALA A 201 4.17 -14.90 -18.37
C ALA A 201 5.58 -15.46 -18.58
N ALA A 202 6.59 -14.91 -17.89
CA ALA A 202 7.97 -15.40 -17.96
C ALA A 202 8.07 -16.89 -17.59
N ILE A 203 7.39 -17.31 -16.52
CA ILE A 203 7.36 -18.71 -16.09
C ILE A 203 6.75 -19.61 -17.18
N PHE A 204 5.64 -19.20 -17.79
CA PHE A 204 5.02 -19.98 -18.87
C PHE A 204 5.90 -20.03 -20.11
N GLU A 205 6.56 -18.95 -20.48
CA GLU A 205 7.47 -18.92 -21.63
C GLU A 205 8.69 -19.82 -21.41
N ARG A 206 9.20 -19.87 -20.18
CA ARG A 206 10.39 -20.65 -19.86
C ARG A 206 10.11 -22.13 -19.63
N PHE A 207 9.02 -22.46 -18.93
CA PHE A 207 8.77 -23.80 -18.41
C PHE A 207 7.48 -24.43 -18.93
N GLY A 208 6.71 -23.73 -19.76
CA GLY A 208 5.45 -24.21 -20.30
C GLY A 208 5.21 -23.69 -21.71
N SER A 209 3.99 -23.24 -21.96
CA SER A 209 3.64 -22.56 -23.20
C SER A 209 2.52 -21.56 -22.92
N LEU A 210 2.56 -20.43 -23.63
CA LEU A 210 1.42 -19.54 -23.76
C LEU A 210 0.60 -19.95 -24.97
N ASN A 211 -0.72 -19.71 -24.92
CA ASN A 211 -1.55 -19.79 -26.12
C ASN A 211 -0.97 -18.84 -27.19
N PRO A 212 -0.89 -19.21 -28.48
CA PRO A 212 -0.32 -18.36 -29.53
C PRO A 212 -0.91 -16.94 -29.61
N VAL A 213 -2.21 -16.78 -29.33
CA VAL A 213 -2.84 -15.45 -29.27
C VAL A 213 -2.30 -14.65 -28.09
N ALA A 214 -2.21 -15.26 -26.91
CA ALA A 214 -1.71 -14.63 -25.70
C ALA A 214 -0.21 -14.30 -25.78
N ALA A 215 0.58 -15.11 -26.49
CA ALA A 215 2.01 -14.89 -26.67
C ALA A 215 2.33 -13.52 -27.31
N ASN A 216 1.49 -13.06 -28.25
CA ASN A 216 1.65 -11.75 -28.87
C ASN A 216 1.34 -10.57 -27.94
N PHE A 217 0.67 -10.83 -26.81
CA PHE A 217 0.33 -9.85 -25.79
C PHE A 217 1.09 -10.07 -24.48
N ALA A 218 2.04 -11.01 -24.47
CA ALA A 218 2.84 -11.27 -23.29
C ALA A 218 3.71 -10.04 -22.95
N PRO A 219 3.93 -9.75 -21.67
CA PRO A 219 4.82 -8.67 -21.24
C PRO A 219 6.21 -8.71 -21.88
N SER A 220 6.78 -9.90 -22.08
CA SER A 220 8.05 -10.11 -22.80
C SER A 220 8.04 -9.61 -24.26
N ALA A 221 6.89 -9.63 -24.92
CA ALA A 221 6.70 -9.20 -26.31
C ALA A 221 6.40 -7.71 -26.42
N LEU A 222 5.80 -7.12 -25.38
CA LEU A 222 5.31 -5.73 -25.38
C LEU A 222 6.20 -4.77 -24.59
N LEU A 223 6.92 -5.27 -23.58
CA LEU A 223 7.67 -4.48 -22.62
C LEU A 223 9.15 -4.84 -22.71
N GLY A 224 9.99 -3.82 -22.85
CA GLY A 224 11.44 -3.95 -22.79
C GLY A 224 11.99 -3.05 -21.70
N ALA A 225 12.99 -3.54 -20.96
CA ALA A 225 13.82 -2.69 -20.12
C ALA A 225 14.67 -1.77 -21.03
N SER A 226 14.06 -0.73 -21.59
CA SER A 226 14.85 0.37 -22.13
C SER A 226 15.33 1.18 -20.95
N PRO A 227 16.64 1.43 -20.80
CA PRO A 227 17.11 2.33 -19.78
C PRO A 227 16.41 3.68 -19.97
N TYR A 228 15.80 4.20 -18.90
CA TYR A 228 15.36 5.58 -18.87
C TYR A 228 16.58 6.45 -19.21
N GLN A 229 16.57 7.03 -20.40
CA GLN A 229 17.56 8.02 -20.82
C GLN A 229 17.14 9.35 -20.20
N TYR A 230 17.62 9.61 -18.98
CA TYR A 230 17.74 10.96 -18.44
C TYR A 230 19.14 11.48 -18.76
#